data_AF-Q5BZI7-F1
#
_entry.id   AF-Q5BZI7-F1
#
_cell.length_a   1.000
_cell.length_b   1.000
_cell.length_c   1.000
_cell.angle_alpha   90.00
_cell.angle_beta   90.00
_cell.angle_gamma   90.00
#
_symmetry.space_group_name_H-M   'P 1'
#
loop_
_entity.id
_entity.type
_entity.pdbx_description
1 polymer ?
#
loop_
_entity_poly.entity_id
_entity_poly.type
_entity_poly.pdbx_seq_one_letter_code
_entity_poly.pdbx_strand_id
1 'polypeptide(L)'
;LTLNVCHRLYSKHLRILYGRISRKHLCRLLSNPDNSPRLTHRFSLEGVNKTLPSFQLEAPNDRPSTPSITVLDVYDIAASIGKEFETIIDKYGPYSVSNLMPKVISVLEELEDFATKFESEGREIVALQTAVHRLELEKLERKEDHKRHKRELEQIEETWHSEVQELSQLIEKLREENKQLKNAIEDKETSTNYSPIPSNFTNSANVEEIQLMIRLKEIIDRQKLLIRSLRQQLTKNLLI
;
A
#
# COMPACT_ATOMS: atom_id res chain seq x y z
N LEU A 1 51.91 8.95 -55.73
CA LEU A 1 52.17 8.49 -54.35
C LEU A 1 51.71 9.48 -53.26
N THR A 2 50.85 10.45 -53.57
CA THR A 2 50.46 11.53 -52.63
C THR A 2 48.93 11.70 -52.44
N LEU A 3 48.09 10.76 -52.92
CA LEU A 3 46.65 10.72 -52.62
C LEU A 3 46.26 9.61 -51.64
N ASN A 4 47.08 8.56 -51.47
CA ASN A 4 46.75 7.40 -50.62
C ASN A 4 47.08 7.58 -49.13
N VAL A 5 47.74 8.68 -48.76
CA VAL A 5 48.04 9.01 -47.35
C VAL A 5 46.96 9.94 -46.75
N CYS A 6 46.40 10.87 -47.54
CA CYS A 6 45.31 11.74 -47.09
C CYS A 6 43.99 10.97 -46.84
N HIS A 7 43.63 10.01 -47.70
CA HIS A 7 42.41 9.20 -47.51
C HIS A 7 42.52 8.20 -46.32
N ARG A 8 43.74 7.80 -45.93
CA ARG A 8 43.99 6.95 -44.75
C ARG A 8 44.04 7.73 -43.42
N LEU A 9 44.31 9.04 -43.45
CA LEU A 9 44.28 9.91 -42.26
C LEU A 9 42.84 10.37 -41.94
N TYR A 10 42.03 10.65 -42.96
CA TYR A 10 40.62 11.04 -42.80
C TYR A 10 39.74 9.90 -42.25
N SER A 11 39.86 8.69 -42.80
CA SER A 11 39.09 7.53 -42.30
C SER A 11 39.54 7.07 -40.91
N LYS A 12 40.77 7.40 -40.47
CA LYS A 12 41.21 7.12 -39.09
C LYS A 12 40.65 8.13 -38.11
N HIS A 13 40.65 9.43 -38.40
CA HIS A 13 40.14 10.43 -37.46
C HIS A 13 38.62 10.38 -37.30
N LEU A 14 37.85 10.17 -38.38
CA LEU A 14 36.40 9.98 -38.28
C LEU A 14 36.03 8.67 -37.58
N ARG A 15 36.79 7.58 -37.80
CA ARG A 15 36.58 6.26 -37.14
C ARG A 15 37.11 6.23 -35.70
N ILE A 16 38.08 7.07 -35.36
CA ILE A 16 38.52 7.33 -33.98
C ILE A 16 37.51 8.22 -33.26
N LEU A 17 36.88 9.21 -33.94
CA LEU A 17 35.77 9.99 -33.37
C LEU A 17 34.55 9.10 -33.13
N TYR A 18 34.04 8.42 -34.15
CA TYR A 18 32.95 7.44 -34.00
C TYR A 18 33.31 6.36 -32.98
N GLY A 19 34.54 5.85 -32.97
CA GLY A 19 35.01 4.84 -32.04
C GLY A 19 35.23 5.33 -30.60
N ARG A 20 35.62 6.59 -30.38
CA ARG A 20 35.80 7.18 -29.03
C ARG A 20 34.48 7.65 -28.45
N ILE A 21 33.61 8.24 -29.26
CA ILE A 21 32.23 8.60 -28.89
C ILE A 21 31.48 7.31 -28.55
N SER A 22 31.49 6.32 -29.45
CA SER A 22 30.81 5.04 -29.23
C SER A 22 31.42 4.22 -28.07
N ARG A 23 32.75 4.17 -27.85
CA ARG A 23 33.34 3.46 -26.68
C ARG A 23 33.08 4.15 -25.34
N LYS A 24 33.09 5.49 -25.26
CA LYS A 24 32.70 6.21 -24.04
C LYS A 24 31.23 5.97 -23.70
N HIS A 25 30.38 5.84 -24.71
CA HIS A 25 28.95 5.57 -24.56
C HIS A 25 28.68 4.08 -24.20
N LEU A 26 29.42 3.13 -24.78
CA LEU A 26 29.33 1.70 -24.44
C LEU A 26 29.86 1.41 -23.02
N CYS A 27 30.87 2.15 -22.54
CA CYS A 27 31.30 2.09 -21.13
C CYS A 27 30.28 2.72 -20.17
N ARG A 28 29.54 3.76 -20.58
CA ARG A 28 28.49 4.39 -19.75
C ARG A 28 27.24 3.54 -19.66
N LEU A 29 26.83 2.91 -20.77
CA LEU A 29 25.70 1.96 -20.80
C LEU A 29 25.99 0.67 -20.04
N LEU A 30 27.24 0.18 -20.05
CA LEU A 30 27.66 -0.99 -19.28
C LEU A 30 27.97 -0.70 -17.79
N SER A 31 28.02 0.57 -17.36
CA SER A 31 28.31 0.95 -15.97
C SER A 31 27.07 1.19 -15.10
N ASN A 32 25.87 0.87 -15.58
CA ASN A 32 24.66 0.89 -14.76
C ASN A 32 24.12 -0.53 -14.50
N PRO A 33 24.71 -1.29 -13.57
CA PRO A 33 23.95 -2.19 -12.72
C PRO A 33 23.61 -1.46 -11.42
N ASP A 34 22.32 -1.32 -11.14
CA ASP A 34 21.75 -1.07 -9.81
C ASP A 34 22.46 -0.07 -8.89
N ASN A 35 21.99 1.17 -8.88
CA ASN A 35 22.10 2.00 -7.68
C ASN A 35 20.72 2.18 -7.05
N SER A 36 20.32 1.17 -6.28
CA SER A 36 19.22 1.27 -5.33
C SER A 36 19.55 2.34 -4.28
N PRO A 37 18.71 3.36 -4.03
CA PRO A 37 18.81 4.11 -2.81
C PRO A 37 18.05 3.36 -1.71
N ARG A 38 18.82 2.81 -0.77
CA ARG A 38 18.34 2.56 0.59
C ARG A 38 17.91 3.90 1.19
N LEU A 39 16.63 4.03 1.52
CA LEU A 39 16.15 5.08 2.41
C LEU A 39 15.53 4.43 3.65
N THR A 40 16.40 4.18 4.62
CA THR A 40 16.04 4.15 6.04
C THR A 40 15.68 5.57 6.46
N HIS A 41 14.38 5.86 6.59
CA HIS A 41 13.95 6.91 7.52
C HIS A 41 12.66 6.48 8.22
N ARG A 42 12.83 6.17 9.50
CA ARG A 42 11.80 6.02 10.51
C ARG A 42 11.16 7.41 10.70
N PHE A 43 9.86 7.53 10.46
CA PHE A 43 9.09 8.68 10.93
C PHE A 43 7.79 8.22 11.59
N SER A 44 7.63 8.71 12.82
CA SER A 44 6.57 8.46 13.78
C SER A 44 5.24 9.01 13.28
N LEU A 45 4.17 8.22 13.35
CA LEU A 45 2.81 8.70 13.18
C LEU A 45 2.24 9.06 14.56
N GLU A 46 2.39 10.32 14.94
CA GLU A 46 1.49 10.97 15.91
C GLU A 46 0.52 11.84 15.12
N GLY A 47 -0.76 11.51 15.27
CA GLY A 47 -1.84 12.04 14.45
C GLY A 47 -2.16 13.50 14.77
N VAL A 48 -2.65 14.22 13.76
CA VAL A 48 -3.52 15.38 13.94
C VAL A 48 -4.44 15.48 12.71
N ASN A 49 -5.74 15.29 12.95
CA ASN A 49 -6.83 15.72 12.08
C ASN A 49 -6.74 17.24 11.84
N LYS A 50 -6.45 17.67 10.61
CA LYS A 50 -6.81 19.02 10.11
C LYS A 50 -7.25 18.92 8.65
N THR A 51 -8.55 19.13 8.47
CA THR A 51 -9.25 19.76 7.34
C THR A 51 -8.53 19.72 6.00
N LEU A 52 -9.03 18.86 5.12
CA LEU A 52 -8.71 18.75 3.71
C LEU A 52 -9.19 20.03 2.98
N PRO A 53 -8.32 20.87 2.39
CA PRO A 53 -8.73 21.68 1.27
C PRO A 53 -8.87 20.72 0.08
N SER A 54 -10.02 20.75 -0.57
CA SER A 54 -10.24 20.17 -1.89
C SER A 54 -9.18 20.71 -2.85
N PHE A 55 -8.12 19.94 -3.09
CA PHE A 55 -7.22 20.20 -4.21
C PHE A 55 -8.01 19.84 -5.46
N GLN A 56 -8.43 20.87 -6.17
CA GLN A 56 -9.07 20.72 -7.48
C GLN A 56 -8.09 19.93 -8.35
N LEU A 57 -8.61 18.85 -8.93
CA LEU A 57 -7.99 18.11 -10.00
C LEU A 57 -7.95 19.05 -11.22
N GLU A 58 -7.00 19.99 -11.22
CA GLU A 58 -6.68 20.70 -12.45
C GLU A 58 -6.06 19.68 -13.40
N ALA A 59 -6.67 19.61 -14.58
CA ALA A 59 -6.24 18.87 -15.75
C ALA A 59 -4.71 18.94 -15.92
N PRO A 60 -4.09 17.91 -16.52
CA PRO A 60 -2.65 17.92 -16.75
C PRO A 60 -2.29 19.18 -17.53
N ASN A 61 -1.72 20.14 -16.81
CA ASN A 61 -1.39 21.45 -17.32
C ASN A 61 -0.55 21.23 -18.57
N ASP A 62 -1.05 21.75 -19.71
CA ASP A 62 -0.31 21.94 -20.95
C ASP A 62 0.98 22.67 -20.59
N ARG A 63 2.03 21.91 -20.29
CA ARG A 63 3.39 22.41 -20.37
C ARG A 63 3.54 22.74 -21.85
N PRO A 64 3.89 23.99 -22.22
CA PRO A 64 4.03 24.36 -23.62
C PRO A 64 4.90 23.29 -24.25
N SER A 65 4.43 22.75 -25.37
CA SER A 65 5.07 21.70 -26.15
C SER A 65 6.40 22.25 -26.66
N THR A 66 7.35 22.43 -25.76
CA THR A 66 8.74 22.70 -26.09
C THR A 66 9.14 21.48 -26.89
N PRO A 67 9.51 21.62 -28.17
CA PRO A 67 9.91 20.47 -28.97
C PRO A 67 11.02 19.76 -28.21
N SER A 68 10.72 18.55 -27.71
CA SER A 68 11.66 17.79 -26.90
C SER A 68 12.70 17.23 -27.83
N ILE A 69 13.89 17.83 -27.83
CA ILE A 69 15.02 17.27 -28.56
C ILE A 69 15.46 15.99 -27.87
N THR A 70 15.38 14.88 -28.58
CA THR A 70 15.82 13.58 -28.09
C THR A 70 17.31 13.39 -28.37
N VAL A 71 17.92 12.43 -27.69
CA VAL A 71 19.33 12.07 -27.95
C VAL A 71 19.54 11.62 -29.41
N LEU A 72 18.53 10.99 -30.03
CA LEU A 72 18.53 10.62 -31.45
C LEU A 72 18.58 11.84 -32.37
N ASP A 73 17.79 12.87 -32.07
CA ASP A 73 17.78 14.12 -32.86
C ASP A 73 19.15 14.82 -32.81
N VAL A 74 19.85 14.75 -31.66
CA VAL A 74 21.23 15.29 -31.52
C VAL A 74 22.21 14.55 -32.43
N TYR A 75 22.07 13.22 -32.58
CA TYR A 75 22.91 12.44 -33.48
C TYR A 75 22.65 12.77 -34.96
N ASP A 76 21.40 12.99 -35.35
CA ASP A 76 21.05 13.38 -36.71
C ASP A 76 21.57 14.78 -37.06
N ILE A 77 21.46 15.72 -36.12
CA ILE A 77 22.03 17.06 -36.25
C ILE A 77 23.55 16.98 -36.36
N ALA A 78 24.22 16.18 -35.52
CA ALA A 78 25.67 16.00 -35.56
C ALA A 78 26.15 15.41 -36.91
N ALA A 79 25.40 14.45 -37.47
CA ALA A 79 25.70 13.88 -38.78
C ALA A 79 25.56 14.91 -39.91
N SER A 80 24.50 15.72 -39.87
CA SER A 80 24.28 16.81 -40.82
C SER A 80 25.43 17.85 -40.76
N ILE A 81 25.79 18.29 -39.57
CA ILE A 81 26.91 19.23 -39.34
C ILE A 81 28.25 18.62 -39.80
N GLY A 82 28.48 17.33 -39.55
CA GLY A 82 29.70 16.64 -39.98
C GLY A 82 29.87 16.64 -41.51
N LYS A 83 28.78 16.51 -42.26
CA LYS A 83 28.77 16.55 -43.72
C LYS A 83 29.10 17.94 -44.28
N GLU A 84 28.62 18.99 -43.63
CA GLU A 84 29.00 20.37 -43.97
C GLU A 84 30.49 20.62 -43.71
N PHE A 85 31.02 20.11 -42.60
CA PHE A 85 32.46 20.18 -42.32
C PHE A 85 33.29 19.43 -43.36
N GLU A 86 32.88 18.25 -43.81
CA GLU A 86 33.53 17.51 -44.89
C GLU A 86 33.59 18.34 -46.18
N THR A 87 32.48 18.99 -46.55
CA THR A 87 32.41 19.87 -47.73
C THR A 87 33.36 21.07 -47.63
N ILE A 88 33.49 21.68 -46.45
CA ILE A 88 34.40 22.81 -46.22
C ILE A 88 35.86 22.35 -46.28
N ILE A 89 36.16 21.20 -45.68
CA ILE A 89 37.48 20.58 -45.68
C ILE A 89 37.94 20.29 -47.11
N ASP A 90 37.06 19.73 -47.94
CA ASP A 90 37.38 19.35 -49.31
C ASP A 90 37.73 20.57 -50.16
N LYS A 91 37.11 21.73 -49.89
CA LYS A 91 37.33 22.98 -50.64
C LYS A 91 38.49 23.83 -50.11
N TYR A 92 38.63 23.95 -48.78
CA TYR A 92 39.52 24.91 -48.12
C TYR A 92 40.61 24.25 -47.26
N GLY A 93 40.68 22.92 -47.25
CA GLY A 93 41.63 22.15 -46.46
C GLY A 93 41.26 22.05 -44.97
N PRO A 94 41.90 21.12 -44.24
CA PRO A 94 41.56 20.76 -42.86
C PRO A 94 41.80 21.86 -41.83
N TYR A 95 42.76 22.76 -42.08
CA TYR A 95 43.12 23.82 -41.15
C TYR A 95 42.01 24.85 -40.96
N SER A 96 41.13 25.00 -41.95
CA SER A 96 40.02 25.96 -41.94
C SER A 96 39.00 25.68 -40.83
N VAL A 97 38.89 24.44 -40.36
CA VAL A 97 37.88 24.02 -39.36
C VAL A 97 38.49 23.50 -38.06
N SER A 98 39.82 23.39 -37.97
CA SER A 98 40.54 22.77 -36.86
C SER A 98 40.26 23.40 -35.48
N ASN A 99 39.94 24.69 -35.42
CA ASN A 99 39.64 25.41 -34.17
C ASN A 99 38.13 25.50 -33.88
N LEU A 100 37.28 25.34 -34.90
CA LEU A 100 35.83 25.40 -34.76
C LEU A 100 35.26 24.04 -34.36
N MET A 101 35.80 22.97 -34.94
CA MET A 101 35.34 21.60 -34.73
C MET A 101 35.32 21.18 -33.24
N PRO A 102 36.36 21.45 -32.42
CA PRO A 102 36.31 21.16 -30.99
C PRO A 102 35.19 21.90 -30.24
N LYS A 103 34.89 23.15 -30.62
CA LYS A 103 33.81 23.94 -29.99
C LYS A 103 32.44 23.39 -30.34
N VAL A 104 32.24 22.99 -31.59
CA VAL A 104 30.97 22.37 -32.02
C VAL A 104 30.76 21.03 -31.33
N ILE A 105 31.83 20.24 -31.16
CA ILE A 105 31.76 19.01 -30.38
C ILE A 105 31.33 19.30 -28.94
N SER A 106 31.94 20.27 -28.26
CA SER A 106 31.56 20.62 -26.88
C SER A 106 30.09 21.02 -26.76
N VAL A 107 29.56 21.80 -27.71
CA VAL A 107 28.13 22.17 -27.70
C VAL A 107 27.22 20.96 -27.96
N LEU A 108 27.60 20.05 -28.86
CA LEU A 108 26.84 18.82 -29.10
C LEU A 108 26.88 17.87 -27.89
N GLU A 109 28.00 17.80 -27.18
CA GLU A 109 28.13 17.05 -25.92
C GLU A 109 27.22 17.63 -24.82
N GLU A 110 27.21 18.95 -24.63
CA GLU A 110 26.30 19.62 -23.69
C GLU A 110 24.82 19.41 -24.04
N LEU A 111 24.50 19.40 -25.34
CA LEU A 111 23.14 19.15 -25.82
C LEU A 111 22.70 17.70 -25.60
N GLU A 112 23.60 16.73 -25.77
CA GLU A 112 23.37 15.32 -25.44
C GLU A 112 23.11 15.15 -23.93
N ASP A 113 23.92 15.79 -23.09
CA ASP A 113 23.74 15.79 -21.64
C ASP A 113 22.40 16.44 -21.23
N PHE A 114 21.97 17.50 -21.93
CA PHE A 114 20.67 18.11 -21.68
C PHE A 114 19.51 17.21 -22.11
N ALA A 115 19.59 16.61 -23.30
CA ALA A 115 18.57 15.69 -23.81
C ALA A 115 18.41 14.45 -22.92
N THR A 116 19.52 13.85 -22.48
CA THR A 116 19.49 12.69 -21.56
C THR A 116 18.88 13.02 -20.21
N LYS A 117 19.22 14.18 -19.63
CA LYS A 117 18.62 14.67 -18.37
C LYS A 117 17.13 14.95 -18.55
N PHE A 118 16.74 15.59 -19.63
CA PHE A 118 15.34 15.87 -19.94
C PHE A 118 14.51 14.59 -20.03
N GLU A 119 15.01 13.55 -20.70
CA GLU A 119 14.34 12.24 -20.74
C GLU A 119 14.26 11.58 -19.35
N SER A 120 15.31 11.69 -18.54
CA SER A 120 15.34 11.17 -17.17
C SER A 120 14.31 11.85 -16.27
N GLU A 121 14.30 13.18 -16.26
CA GLU A 121 13.35 13.99 -15.51
C GLU A 121 11.91 13.75 -16.02
N GLY A 122 11.73 13.59 -17.33
CA GLY A 122 10.43 13.21 -17.91
C GLY A 122 9.92 11.87 -17.38
N ARG A 123 10.79 10.84 -17.32
CA ARG A 123 10.44 9.55 -16.71
C ARG A 123 10.08 9.69 -15.23
N GLU A 124 10.83 10.50 -14.48
CA GLU A 124 10.56 10.75 -13.06
C GLU A 124 9.22 11.45 -12.84
N ILE A 125 8.90 12.46 -13.66
CA ILE A 125 7.60 13.14 -13.64
C ILE A 125 6.46 12.15 -13.85
N VAL A 126 6.56 11.29 -14.87
CA VAL A 126 5.53 10.26 -15.15
C VAL A 126 5.41 9.26 -14.00
N ALA A 127 6.53 8.83 -13.42
CA ALA A 127 6.53 7.93 -12.26
C ALA A 127 5.87 8.57 -11.03
N LEU A 128 6.19 9.84 -10.74
CA LEU A 128 5.60 10.59 -9.64
C LEU A 128 4.10 10.82 -9.85
N GLN A 129 3.67 11.19 -11.06
CA GLN A 129 2.25 11.33 -11.39
C GLN A 129 1.48 10.02 -11.19
N THR A 130 2.06 8.91 -11.63
CA THR A 130 1.48 7.57 -11.42
C THR A 130 1.39 7.22 -9.94
N ALA A 131 2.44 7.53 -9.16
CA ALA A 131 2.47 7.28 -7.73
C ALA A 131 1.43 8.12 -6.97
N VAL A 132 1.27 9.40 -7.33
CA VAL A 132 0.24 10.29 -6.78
C VAL A 132 -1.15 9.72 -7.05
N HIS A 133 -1.43 9.36 -8.31
CA HIS A 133 -2.73 8.80 -8.68
C HIS A 133 -3.04 7.51 -7.88
N ARG A 134 -2.05 6.61 -7.75
CA ARG A 134 -2.18 5.39 -6.94
C ARG A 134 -2.48 5.71 -5.47
N LEU A 135 -1.76 6.66 -4.87
CA LEU A 135 -1.94 7.04 -3.47
C LEU A 135 -3.29 7.72 -3.22
N GLU A 136 -3.81 8.48 -4.19
CA GLU A 136 -5.14 9.07 -4.12
C GLU A 136 -6.24 8.01 -4.10
N LEU A 137 -6.13 6.99 -4.96
CA LEU A 137 -7.05 5.85 -4.96
C LEU A 137 -6.98 5.08 -3.63
N GLU A 138 -5.78 4.76 -3.15
CA GLU A 138 -5.58 4.05 -1.87
C GLU A 138 -6.13 4.87 -0.68
N LYS A 139 -6.03 6.20 -0.74
CA LYS A 139 -6.62 7.10 0.26
C LYS A 139 -8.15 7.09 0.21
N LEU A 140 -8.74 7.00 -0.97
CA LEU A 140 -10.19 6.92 -1.13
C LEU A 140 -10.72 5.58 -0.60
N GLU A 141 -10.09 4.47 -0.99
CA GLU A 141 -10.42 3.12 -0.55
C GLU A 141 -10.36 3.02 0.99
N ARG A 142 -9.26 3.46 1.60
CA ARG A 142 -9.13 3.47 3.08
C ARG A 142 -10.24 4.26 3.78
N LYS A 143 -10.72 5.36 3.18
CA LYS A 143 -11.84 6.13 3.75
C LYS A 143 -13.17 5.38 3.63
N GLU A 144 -13.38 4.70 2.51
CA GLU A 144 -14.58 3.89 2.29
C GLU A 144 -14.62 2.70 3.24
N ASP A 145 -13.50 1.99 3.40
CA ASP A 145 -13.36 0.89 4.36
C ASP A 145 -13.59 1.36 5.78
N HIS A 146 -13.01 2.50 6.18
CA HIS A 146 -13.25 3.07 7.50
C HIS A 146 -14.73 3.37 7.72
N LYS A 147 -15.41 3.96 6.72
CA LYS A 147 -16.85 4.23 6.76
C LYS A 147 -17.67 2.94 6.81
N ARG A 148 -17.22 1.88 6.13
CA ARG A 148 -17.87 0.57 6.15
C ARG A 148 -17.74 -0.09 7.53
N HIS A 149 -16.54 -0.19 8.07
CA HIS A 149 -16.32 -0.76 9.40
C HIS A 149 -17.05 0.02 10.49
N LYS A 150 -17.12 1.35 10.38
CA LYS A 150 -17.90 2.16 11.31
C LYS A 150 -19.38 1.77 11.30
N ARG A 151 -19.99 1.63 10.13
CA ARG A 151 -21.39 1.18 9.98
C ARG A 151 -21.61 -0.22 10.51
N GLU A 152 -20.67 -1.13 10.27
CA GLU A 152 -20.74 -2.50 10.78
C GLU A 152 -20.66 -2.53 12.31
N LEU A 153 -19.83 -1.69 12.93
CA LEU A 153 -19.77 -1.53 14.38
C LEU A 153 -21.07 -0.96 14.95
N GLU A 154 -21.61 0.11 14.35
CA GLU A 154 -22.90 0.70 14.75
C GLU A 154 -24.02 -0.36 14.68
N GLN A 155 -24.06 -1.18 13.62
CA GLN A 155 -25.05 -2.26 13.48
C GLN A 155 -24.88 -3.36 14.55
N ILE A 156 -23.65 -3.74 14.88
CA ILE A 156 -23.38 -4.71 15.95
C ILE A 156 -23.83 -4.17 17.30
N GLU A 157 -23.57 -2.89 17.58
CA GLU A 157 -23.98 -2.23 18.81
C GLU A 157 -25.52 -2.16 18.93
N GLU A 158 -26.22 -1.80 17.86
CA GLU A 158 -27.69 -1.81 17.81
C GLU A 158 -28.26 -3.22 18.05
N THR A 159 -27.67 -4.24 17.41
CA THR A 159 -28.10 -5.63 17.58
C THR A 159 -27.88 -6.08 19.03
N TRP A 160 -26.71 -5.77 19.59
CA TRP A 160 -26.39 -6.09 20.98
C TRP A 160 -27.34 -5.40 21.97
N HIS A 161 -27.67 -4.13 21.74
CA HIS A 161 -28.65 -3.42 22.56
C HIS A 161 -30.04 -4.06 22.49
N SER A 162 -30.50 -4.46 21.30
CA SER A 162 -31.77 -5.18 21.14
C SER A 162 -31.76 -6.50 21.90
N GLU A 163 -30.72 -7.30 21.74
CA GLU A 163 -30.58 -8.59 22.42
C GLU A 163 -30.56 -8.43 23.95
N VAL A 164 -29.81 -7.46 24.48
CA VAL A 164 -29.78 -7.16 25.92
C VAL A 164 -31.16 -6.75 26.43
N GLN A 165 -31.88 -5.93 25.66
CA GLN A 165 -33.23 -5.50 26.02
C GLN A 165 -34.22 -6.68 26.01
N GLU A 166 -34.18 -7.54 24.98
CA GLU A 166 -35.03 -8.74 24.88
C GLU A 166 -34.76 -9.72 26.02
N LEU A 167 -33.49 -9.99 26.32
CA LEU A 167 -33.11 -10.86 27.44
C LEU A 167 -33.55 -10.27 28.79
N SER A 168 -33.43 -8.96 28.97
CA SER A 168 -33.89 -8.27 30.18
C SER A 168 -35.40 -8.39 30.36
N GLN A 169 -36.17 -8.21 29.29
CA GLN A 169 -37.63 -8.42 29.31
C GLN A 169 -37.99 -9.88 29.64
N LEU A 170 -37.27 -10.84 29.07
CA LEU A 170 -37.48 -12.26 29.35
C LEU A 170 -37.18 -12.60 30.82
N ILE A 171 -36.09 -12.06 31.37
CA ILE A 171 -35.75 -12.21 32.79
C ILE A 171 -36.87 -11.65 33.66
N GLU A 172 -37.36 -10.45 33.36
CA GLU A 172 -38.42 -9.83 34.17
C GLU A 172 -39.71 -10.64 34.12
N LYS A 173 -40.10 -11.15 32.95
CA LYS A 173 -41.25 -12.05 32.79
C LYS A 173 -41.08 -13.34 33.61
N LEU A 174 -39.92 -14.00 33.53
CA LEU A 174 -39.63 -15.21 34.29
C LEU A 174 -39.57 -14.95 35.80
N ARG A 175 -39.10 -13.78 36.23
CA ARG A 175 -39.11 -13.39 37.65
C ARG A 175 -40.52 -13.21 38.17
N GLU A 176 -41.39 -12.57 37.38
CA GLU A 176 -42.80 -12.39 37.73
C GLU A 176 -43.54 -13.73 37.75
N GLU A 177 -43.33 -14.62 36.77
CA GLU A 177 -43.88 -15.98 36.77
C GLU A 177 -43.41 -16.78 37.99
N ASN A 178 -42.13 -16.73 38.34
CA ASN A 178 -41.60 -17.39 39.54
C ASN A 178 -42.22 -16.82 40.83
N LYS A 179 -42.44 -15.50 40.89
CA LYS A 179 -43.11 -14.86 42.03
C LYS A 179 -44.57 -15.32 42.14
N GLN A 180 -45.29 -15.38 41.02
CA GLN A 180 -46.67 -15.88 40.97
C GLN A 180 -46.75 -17.35 41.40
N LEU A 181 -45.85 -18.20 40.91
CA LEU A 181 -45.77 -19.60 41.31
C LEU A 181 -45.45 -19.78 42.80
N LYS A 182 -44.51 -18.99 43.33
CA LYS A 182 -44.20 -18.98 44.77
C LYS A 182 -45.42 -18.60 45.61
N ASN A 183 -46.12 -17.53 45.25
CA ASN A 183 -47.34 -17.12 45.93
C ASN A 183 -48.41 -18.23 45.86
N ALA A 184 -48.59 -18.86 44.69
CA ALA A 184 -49.57 -19.95 44.52
C ALA A 184 -49.22 -21.21 45.35
N ILE A 185 -47.93 -21.52 45.52
CA ILE A 185 -47.47 -22.58 46.42
C ILE A 185 -47.77 -22.21 47.87
N GLU A 186 -47.43 -20.98 48.29
CA GLU A 186 -47.69 -20.48 49.64
C GLU A 186 -49.19 -20.52 49.97
N ASP A 187 -50.05 -20.02 49.07
CA ASP A 187 -51.52 -20.07 49.20
C ASP A 187 -52.05 -21.51 49.34
N LYS A 188 -51.42 -22.46 48.64
CA LYS A 188 -51.77 -23.88 48.71
C LYS A 188 -51.29 -24.52 50.01
N GLU A 189 -50.10 -24.19 50.49
CA GLU A 189 -49.55 -24.66 51.77
C GLU A 189 -50.32 -24.10 52.97
N THR A 190 -50.74 -22.83 52.94
CA THR A 190 -51.61 -22.23 53.96
C THR A 190 -53.02 -22.82 53.94
N SER A 191 -53.54 -23.19 52.77
CA SER A 191 -54.84 -23.88 52.63
C SER A 191 -54.79 -25.35 53.05
N THR A 192 -53.62 -26.00 52.92
CA THR A 192 -53.42 -27.42 53.28
C THR A 192 -53.13 -27.62 54.78
N ASN A 193 -52.79 -26.56 55.52
CA ASN A 193 -52.52 -26.61 56.98
C ASN A 193 -53.74 -26.95 57.87
N TYR A 194 -54.93 -27.18 57.30
CA TYR A 194 -56.09 -27.72 58.02
C TYR A 194 -56.22 -29.25 57.97
N SER A 195 -55.19 -29.99 57.52
CA SER A 195 -55.20 -31.47 57.53
C SER A 195 -53.89 -32.05 58.08
N PRO A 196 -53.92 -32.90 59.13
CA PRO A 196 -52.72 -33.40 59.81
C PRO A 196 -52.13 -34.62 59.09
N ILE A 197 -51.28 -34.42 58.07
CA ILE A 197 -50.39 -35.47 57.53
C ILE A 197 -49.03 -34.86 57.13
N PRO A 198 -47.87 -35.41 57.57
CA PRO A 198 -46.56 -34.81 57.31
C PRO A 198 -46.05 -35.16 55.90
N SER A 199 -46.20 -34.24 54.95
CA SER A 199 -45.69 -34.32 53.56
C SER A 199 -44.30 -33.67 53.36
N ASN A 200 -43.62 -33.23 54.42
CA ASN A 200 -42.43 -32.38 54.34
C ASN A 200 -41.10 -33.13 54.05
N PHE A 201 -41.06 -34.46 54.13
CA PHE A 201 -39.80 -35.21 54.01
C PHE A 201 -39.31 -35.41 52.55
N THR A 202 -40.21 -35.46 51.58
CA THR A 202 -39.85 -35.74 50.17
C THR A 202 -39.32 -34.52 49.43
N ASN A 203 -39.72 -33.31 49.85
CA ASN A 203 -39.37 -32.08 49.14
C ASN A 203 -37.93 -31.62 49.43
N SER A 204 -37.42 -31.87 50.64
CA SER A 204 -36.06 -31.47 51.05
C SER A 204 -34.97 -32.26 50.31
N ALA A 205 -35.17 -33.58 50.13
CA ALA A 205 -34.21 -34.45 49.45
C ALA A 205 -34.03 -34.08 47.96
N ASN A 206 -35.13 -33.74 47.29
CA ASN A 206 -35.10 -33.33 45.88
C ASN A 206 -34.35 -32.00 45.67
N VAL A 207 -34.44 -31.06 46.63
CA VAL A 207 -33.74 -29.77 46.55
C VAL A 207 -32.23 -29.95 46.69
N GLU A 208 -31.78 -30.82 47.60
CA GLU A 208 -30.37 -31.14 47.79
C GLU A 208 -29.76 -31.83 46.56
N GLU A 209 -30.49 -32.77 45.95
CA GLU A 209 -30.09 -33.45 44.71
C GLU A 209 -29.96 -32.47 43.53
N ILE A 210 -30.93 -31.57 43.36
CA ILE A 210 -30.87 -30.51 42.34
C ILE A 210 -29.66 -29.59 42.57
N GLN A 211 -29.38 -29.22 43.81
CA GLN A 211 -28.26 -28.35 44.12
C GLN A 211 -26.90 -29.03 43.88
N LEU A 212 -26.81 -30.33 44.13
CA LEU A 212 -25.64 -31.14 43.76
C LEU A 212 -25.45 -31.19 42.23
N MET A 213 -26.53 -31.39 41.48
CA MET A 213 -26.51 -31.40 40.02
C MET A 213 -26.04 -30.07 39.42
N ILE A 214 -26.45 -28.93 40.00
CA ILE A 214 -25.99 -27.59 39.59
C ILE A 214 -24.47 -27.44 39.78
N ARG A 215 -23.93 -27.85 40.95
CA ARG A 215 -22.49 -27.79 41.22
C ARG A 215 -21.68 -28.65 40.25
N LEU A 216 -22.17 -29.86 39.96
CA LEU A 216 -21.53 -30.74 38.98
C LEU A 216 -21.52 -30.12 37.58
N LYS A 217 -22.62 -29.48 37.17
CA LYS A 217 -22.70 -28.77 35.89
C LYS A 217 -21.66 -27.64 35.79
N GLU A 218 -21.50 -26.83 36.83
CA GLU A 218 -20.50 -25.75 36.85
C GLU A 218 -19.07 -26.27 36.68
N ILE A 219 -18.72 -27.38 37.35
CA ILE A 219 -17.39 -28.00 37.23
C ILE A 219 -17.15 -28.48 35.80
N ILE A 220 -18.15 -29.14 35.19
CA ILE A 220 -18.08 -29.62 33.81
C ILE A 220 -17.91 -28.45 32.84
N ASP A 221 -18.64 -27.35 33.02
CA ASP A 221 -18.57 -26.19 32.14
C ASP A 221 -17.18 -25.52 32.21
N ARG A 222 -16.57 -25.42 33.40
CA ARG A 222 -15.18 -24.96 33.56
C ARG A 222 -14.18 -25.88 32.85
N GLN A 223 -14.32 -27.19 33.01
CA GLN A 223 -13.45 -28.17 32.34
C GLN A 223 -13.58 -28.07 30.81
N LYS A 224 -14.78 -27.86 30.27
CA LYS A 224 -15.00 -27.64 28.84
C LYS A 224 -14.29 -26.39 28.33
N LEU A 225 -14.31 -25.28 29.06
CA LEU A 225 -13.59 -24.07 28.69
C LEU A 225 -12.08 -24.27 28.67
N LEU A 226 -11.53 -24.95 29.67
CA LEU A 226 -10.10 -25.30 29.71
C LEU A 226 -9.69 -26.17 28.52
N ILE A 227 -10.48 -27.19 28.20
CA ILE A 227 -10.23 -28.06 27.04
C ILE A 227 -10.27 -27.25 25.74
N ARG A 228 -11.23 -26.33 25.58
CA ARG A 228 -11.30 -25.46 24.38
C ARG A 228 -10.08 -24.54 24.27
N SER A 229 -9.66 -23.93 25.37
CA SER A 229 -8.47 -23.07 25.43
C SER A 229 -7.19 -23.84 25.08
N LEU A 230 -6.98 -25.01 25.70
CA LEU A 230 -5.84 -25.88 25.41
C LEU A 230 -5.83 -26.36 23.95
N ARG A 231 -7.00 -26.72 23.41
CA ARG A 231 -7.13 -27.09 21.99
C ARG A 231 -6.72 -25.95 21.07
N GLN A 232 -7.16 -24.71 21.36
CA GLN A 232 -6.77 -23.51 20.59
C GLN A 232 -5.27 -23.21 20.68
N GLN A 233 -4.66 -23.38 21.85
CA GLN A 233 -3.21 -23.22 22.00
C GLN A 233 -2.43 -24.27 21.23
N LEU A 234 -2.86 -25.54 21.29
CA LEU A 234 -2.29 -26.63 20.48
C LEU A 234 -2.39 -26.35 18.99
N THR A 235 -3.55 -25.86 18.52
CA THR A 235 -3.71 -25.52 17.09
C THR A 235 -2.79 -24.37 16.67
N LYS A 236 -2.65 -23.34 17.52
CA LYS A 236 -1.73 -22.22 17.26
C LYS A 236 -0.27 -22.67 17.22
N ASN A 237 0.14 -23.56 18.12
CA ASN A 237 1.51 -24.07 18.19
C ASN A 237 1.87 -25.04 17.05
N LEU A 238 0.87 -25.68 16.41
CA LEU A 238 1.05 -26.55 15.24
C LEU A 238 1.09 -25.76 13.91
N LEU A 239 0.75 -24.48 13.93
CA LEU A 239 0.67 -23.60 12.75
C LEU A 239 1.88 -22.66 12.61
N ILE A 240 2.88 -22.80 13.50
CA ILE A 240 4.21 -22.15 13.49
C ILE A 240 5.23 -23.21 13.10
#